data_AF-A0A0F5VIG6-F1
#
_entry.id   AF-A0A0F5VIG6-F1
#
_cell.length_a   1.000
_cell.length_b   1.000
_cell.length_c   1.000
_cell.angle_alpha   90.00
_cell.angle_beta   90.00
_cell.angle_gamma   90.00
#
_symmetry.space_group_name_H-M   'P 1'
#
loop_
_entity.id
_entity.type
_entity.pdbx_description
1 polymer ?
#
loop_
_entity_poly.entity_id
_entity_poly.type
_entity_poly.pdbx_seq_one_letter_code
_entity_poly.pdbx_strand_id
1 'polypeptide(L)'
;NFFYDHLVAVADHFDSVPLDLSAWRVACNGAEPVQAGTVEEFTRVFARHGFAAGAVCPVYGMAEATLAVTFSEVGKGPRTVWMNRAQLRGPGRAVPAEPGSVPARALV
;
A
#
# COMPACT_ATOMS: atom_id res chain seq x y z
N ASN A 1 2.28 -6.27 3.96
CA ASN A 1 1.13 -6.69 3.14
C ASN A 1 1.44 -8.03 2.51
N PHE A 2 0.73 -9.11 2.88
CA PHE A 2 1.19 -10.49 2.67
C PHE A 2 1.62 -10.80 1.22
N PHE A 3 0.78 -10.46 0.24
CA PHE A 3 1.05 -10.77 -1.16
C PHE A 3 2.27 -10.01 -1.73
N TYR A 4 2.41 -8.72 -1.43
CA TYR A 4 3.54 -7.91 -1.88
C TYR A 4 4.85 -8.33 -1.22
N ASP A 5 4.84 -8.58 0.08
CA ASP A 5 6.03 -9.06 0.80
C ASP A 5 6.48 -10.42 0.24
N HIS A 6 5.54 -11.31 -0.09
CA HIS A 6 5.85 -12.60 -0.69
C HIS A 6 6.46 -12.46 -2.09
N LEU A 7 5.88 -11.64 -2.96
CA LEU A 7 6.42 -11.41 -4.31
C LEU A 7 7.83 -10.81 -4.28
N VAL A 8 8.09 -9.89 -3.36
CA VAL A 8 9.45 -9.35 -3.15
C VAL A 8 10.40 -10.47 -2.72
N ALA A 9 10.00 -11.34 -1.80
CA ALA A 9 10.85 -12.43 -1.31
C ALA A 9 11.25 -13.45 -2.40
N VAL A 10 10.47 -13.58 -3.47
CA VAL A 10 10.76 -14.48 -4.59
C VAL A 10 11.17 -13.75 -5.88
N ALA A 11 11.46 -12.46 -5.81
CA ALA A 11 11.65 -11.61 -6.99
C ALA A 11 12.71 -12.12 -7.98
N ASP A 12 13.78 -12.75 -7.48
CA ASP A 12 14.88 -13.30 -8.30
C ASP A 12 14.41 -14.39 -9.28
N HIS A 13 13.30 -15.07 -9.00
CA HIS A 13 12.76 -16.09 -9.90
C HIS A 13 12.32 -15.48 -11.24
N PHE A 14 11.90 -14.21 -11.22
CA PHE A 14 11.45 -13.48 -12.41
C PHE A 14 12.60 -12.87 -13.21
N ASP A 15 13.85 -12.95 -12.75
CA ASP A 15 15.01 -12.46 -13.52
C ASP A 15 15.38 -13.41 -14.66
N SER A 16 15.02 -14.68 -14.53
CA SER A 16 15.29 -15.73 -15.52
C SER A 16 14.19 -15.92 -16.57
N VAL A 17 13.01 -15.30 -16.37
CA VAL A 17 11.84 -15.44 -17.23
C VAL A 17 11.36 -14.04 -17.64
N PRO A 18 11.08 -13.76 -18.92
CA PRO A 18 10.56 -12.46 -19.34
C PRO A 18 9.23 -12.14 -18.64
N LEU A 19 9.25 -11.17 -17.71
CA LEU A 19 8.07 -10.64 -17.04
C LEU A 19 7.86 -9.18 -17.46
N ASP A 20 6.68 -8.89 -18.00
CA ASP A 20 6.23 -7.53 -18.35
C ASP A 20 4.94 -7.19 -17.60
N LEU A 21 5.03 -6.24 -16.67
CA LEU A 21 3.96 -5.73 -15.82
C LEU A 21 3.41 -4.38 -16.30
N SER A 22 3.81 -3.89 -17.48
CA SER A 22 3.36 -2.60 -18.01
C SER A 22 1.84 -2.52 -18.23
N ALA A 23 1.19 -3.66 -18.44
CA ALA A 23 -0.27 -3.77 -18.55
C ALA A 23 -1.01 -3.75 -17.20
N TRP A 24 -0.30 -3.90 -16.07
CA TRP A 24 -0.93 -3.93 -14.76
C TRP A 24 -1.27 -2.51 -14.28
N ARG A 25 -2.52 -2.11 -14.50
CA ARG A 25 -2.99 -0.74 -14.24
C ARG A 25 -3.61 -0.54 -12.86
N VAL A 26 -4.09 -1.61 -12.21
CA VAL A 26 -4.73 -1.57 -10.90
C VAL A 26 -4.31 -2.79 -10.08
N ALA A 27 -3.49 -2.55 -9.06
CA ALA A 27 -3.03 -3.53 -8.09
C ALA A 27 -3.72 -3.22 -6.75
N CYS A 28 -4.91 -3.77 -6.54
CA CYS A 28 -5.67 -3.56 -5.31
C CYS A 28 -4.91 -4.12 -4.09
N ASN A 29 -4.75 -3.30 -3.06
CA ASN A 29 -4.15 -3.69 -1.78
C ASN A 29 -5.07 -3.28 -0.62
N GLY A 30 -5.64 -4.25 0.08
CA GLY A 30 -6.64 -4.01 1.12
C GLY A 30 -6.84 -5.23 2.02
N ALA A 31 -7.94 -5.25 2.77
CA ALA A 31 -8.31 -6.27 3.77
C ALA A 31 -7.41 -6.35 5.03
N GLU A 32 -6.30 -5.61 5.05
CA GLU A 32 -5.43 -5.41 6.22
C GLU A 32 -4.82 -4.00 6.18
N PRO A 33 -4.22 -3.49 7.27
CA PRO A 33 -3.51 -2.22 7.23
C PRO A 33 -2.44 -2.21 6.13
N VAL A 34 -2.58 -1.30 5.16
CA VAL A 34 -1.59 -1.10 4.10
C VAL A 34 -0.32 -0.51 4.71
N GLN A 35 0.81 -1.20 4.51
CA GLN A 35 2.12 -0.81 5.01
C GLN A 35 2.90 -0.07 3.92
N ALA A 36 3.18 1.22 4.16
CA ALA A 36 3.91 2.06 3.23
C ALA A 36 5.24 1.43 2.79
N GLY A 37 6.03 0.92 3.74
CA GLY A 37 7.33 0.29 3.45
C GLY A 37 7.22 -0.95 2.54
N THR A 38 6.22 -1.81 2.75
CA THR A 38 5.98 -2.97 1.86
C THR A 38 5.68 -2.49 0.43
N VAL A 39 4.81 -1.48 0.29
CA VAL A 39 4.41 -0.96 -1.03
C VAL A 39 5.57 -0.29 -1.75
N GLU A 40 6.37 0.51 -1.02
CA GLU A 40 7.59 1.14 -1.53
C GLU A 40 8.59 0.10 -2.04
N GLU A 41 8.84 -0.94 -1.24
CA GLU A 41 9.79 -2.00 -1.58
C GLU A 41 9.31 -2.82 -2.79
N PHE A 42 8.04 -3.23 -2.81
CA PHE A 42 7.45 -3.95 -3.94
C PHE A 42 7.56 -3.13 -5.23
N THR A 43 7.18 -1.86 -5.17
CA THR A 43 7.24 -0.97 -6.33
C THR A 43 8.66 -0.82 -6.84
N ARG A 44 9.63 -0.65 -5.94
CA ARG A 44 11.06 -0.53 -6.27
C ARG A 44 11.58 -1.80 -6.95
N VAL A 45 11.27 -2.97 -6.41
CA VAL A 45 11.75 -4.27 -6.91
C VAL A 45 11.16 -4.58 -8.29
N PHE A 46 9.85 -4.38 -8.48
CA PHE A 46 9.17 -4.74 -9.72
C PHE A 46 9.17 -3.66 -10.81
N ALA A 47 9.71 -2.47 -10.53
CA ALA A 47 9.90 -1.42 -11.53
C ALA A 47 10.72 -1.89 -12.74
N ARG A 48 11.72 -2.76 -12.53
CA ARG A 48 12.54 -3.35 -13.62
C ARG A 48 11.74 -4.24 -14.57
N HIS A 49 10.58 -4.73 -14.13
CA HIS A 49 9.65 -5.52 -14.93
C HIS A 49 8.48 -4.67 -15.48
N GLY A 50 8.58 -3.33 -15.45
CA GLY A 50 7.56 -2.43 -16.00
C GLY A 50 6.39 -2.11 -15.07
N PHE A 51 6.44 -2.51 -13.78
CA PHE A 51 5.38 -2.17 -12.83
C PHE A 51 5.37 -0.66 -12.55
N ALA A 52 4.21 -0.03 -12.73
CA ALA A 52 4.03 1.38 -12.45
C ALA A 52 3.62 1.61 -10.99
N ALA A 53 4.36 2.46 -10.26
CA ALA A 53 4.01 2.85 -8.88
C ALA A 53 2.56 3.34 -8.73
N GLY A 54 2.06 4.06 -9.75
CA GLY A 54 0.69 4.56 -9.80
C GLY A 54 -0.39 3.46 -9.91
N ALA A 55 -0.01 2.22 -10.24
CA ALA A 55 -0.93 1.09 -10.32
C ALA A 55 -1.36 0.57 -8.94
N VAL A 56 -0.56 0.81 -7.88
CA VAL A 56 -0.94 0.40 -6.53
C VAL A 56 -2.19 1.17 -6.09
N CYS A 57 -3.23 0.43 -5.72
CA CYS A 57 -4.53 0.96 -5.37
C CYS A 57 -4.93 0.49 -3.97
N PRO A 58 -4.65 1.27 -2.91
CA PRO A 58 -5.17 0.99 -1.58
C PRO A 58 -6.71 0.90 -1.57
N VAL A 59 -7.22 -0.12 -0.88
CA VAL A 59 -8.66 -0.40 -0.76
C VAL A 59 -9.02 -0.60 0.71
N TYR A 60 -10.06 0.12 1.15
CA TYR A 60 -10.71 -0.15 2.44
C TYR A 60 -12.03 -0.87 2.21
N GLY A 61 -12.33 -1.85 3.06
CA GLY A 61 -13.47 -2.74 2.93
C GLY A 61 -13.85 -3.38 4.26
N MET A 62 -15.10 -3.82 4.36
CA MET A 62 -15.62 -4.57 5.51
C MET A 62 -16.78 -5.49 5.06
N ALA A 63 -16.96 -6.62 5.75
CA ALA A 63 -17.97 -7.61 5.39
C ALA A 63 -19.40 -7.04 5.48
N GLU A 64 -19.66 -6.18 6.46
CA GLU A 64 -20.95 -5.51 6.68
C GLU A 64 -21.33 -4.58 5.53
N ALA A 65 -20.35 -4.14 4.73
CA ALA A 65 -20.53 -3.37 3.51
C ALA A 65 -20.29 -4.22 2.24
N THR A 66 -20.50 -5.54 2.33
CA THR A 66 -20.30 -6.55 1.27
C THR A 66 -18.85 -6.83 0.92
N LEU A 67 -18.05 -5.82 0.55
CA LEU A 67 -16.64 -6.05 0.19
C LEU A 67 -15.80 -4.78 0.35
N ALA A 68 -15.86 -3.88 -0.63
CA ALA A 68 -15.02 -2.67 -0.70
C ALA A 68 -15.89 -1.43 -0.53
N VAL A 69 -15.40 -0.48 0.28
CA VAL A 69 -16.08 0.77 0.61
C VAL A 69 -15.41 1.93 -0.11
N THR A 70 -14.07 2.00 -0.09
CA THR A 70 -13.32 3.08 -0.75
C THR A 70 -12.10 2.55 -1.49
N PHE A 71 -11.79 3.20 -2.61
CA PHE A 71 -10.60 2.97 -3.43
C PHE A 71 -9.82 4.27 -3.54
N SER A 72 -8.48 4.19 -3.56
CA SER A 72 -7.66 5.33 -3.99
C SER A 72 -7.91 5.68 -5.45
N GLU A 73 -7.59 6.91 -5.85
CA GLU A 73 -7.65 7.31 -7.26
C GLU A 73 -6.67 6.48 -8.11
N VAL A 74 -7.21 5.83 -9.15
CA VAL A 74 -6.44 4.96 -10.05
C VAL A 74 -5.35 5.77 -10.76
N GLY A 75 -4.12 5.26 -10.78
CA GLY A 75 -2.98 5.88 -11.46
C GLY A 75 -2.23 6.91 -10.61
N LYS A 76 -2.74 7.31 -9.44
CA LYS A 76 -2.03 8.23 -8.52
C LYS A 76 -1.06 7.53 -7.59
N GLY A 77 -1.26 6.24 -7.35
CA GLY A 77 -0.51 5.48 -6.34
C GLY A 77 -0.96 5.79 -4.91
N PRO A 78 -0.33 5.15 -3.91
CA PRO A 78 -0.66 5.32 -2.50
C PRO A 78 -0.24 6.70 -1.99
N ARG A 79 -0.96 7.24 -1.01
CA ARG A 79 -0.57 8.45 -0.30
C ARG A 79 -0.37 8.14 1.18
N THR A 80 0.81 8.40 1.69
CA THR A 80 1.09 8.24 3.12
C THR A 80 0.83 9.55 3.87
N VAL A 81 0.12 9.47 5.00
CA VAL A 81 -0.09 10.58 5.94
C VAL A 81 0.32 10.16 7.34
N TRP A 82 0.88 11.09 8.11
CA TRP A 82 1.33 10.83 9.48
C TRP A 82 0.31 11.37 10.48
N MET A 83 -0.15 10.49 11.37
CA MET A 83 -1.21 10.79 12.33
C MET A 83 -0.79 10.42 13.75
N ASN A 84 -1.29 11.15 14.74
CA ASN A 84 -1.12 10.83 16.15
C ASN A 84 -1.96 9.59 16.50
N ARG A 85 -1.28 8.48 16.80
CA ARG A 85 -1.91 7.18 17.08
C ARG A 85 -2.79 7.19 18.33
N ALA A 86 -2.43 7.98 19.34
CA ALA A 86 -3.21 8.06 20.58
C ALA A 86 -4.54 8.78 20.34
N GLN A 87 -4.53 9.82 19.50
CA GLN A 87 -5.74 10.56 19.11
C GLN A 87 -6.71 9.71 18.28
N LEU A 88 -6.18 8.82 17.43
CA LEU A 88 -6.98 7.87 16.65
C LEU A 88 -7.66 6.81 17.54
N ARG A 89 -6.95 6.29 18.56
CA ARG A 89 -7.46 5.18 19.38
C ARG A 89 -8.41 5.59 20.49
N GLY A 90 -8.12 6.69 21.18
CA GLY A 90 -8.96 7.14 22.29
C GLY A 90 -10.10 8.02 21.77
N PRO A 91 -9.82 9.29 21.43
CA PRO A 91 -10.84 10.25 20.99
C PRO A 91 -11.45 10.00 19.60
N GLY A 92 -10.89 9.11 18.77
CA GLY A 92 -11.33 8.91 17.39
C GLY A 92 -11.04 10.10 16.47
N ARG A 93 -9.97 10.87 16.72
CA ARG A 93 -9.64 12.08 15.99
C ARG A 93 -8.42 11.88 15.08
N ALA A 94 -8.54 12.27 13.82
CA ALA A 94 -7.42 12.35 12.87
C ALA A 94 -6.63 13.64 13.11
N VAL A 95 -5.59 13.55 13.95
CA VAL A 95 -4.68 14.66 14.25
C VAL A 95 -3.35 14.41 13.53
N PRO A 96 -2.90 15.28 12.62
CA PRO A 96 -1.59 15.17 11.99
C PRO A 96 -0.45 15.09 13.03
N ALA A 97 0.60 14.36 12.71
CA ALA A 97 1.80 14.29 13.53
C ALA A 97 3.04 14.37 12.64
N GLU A 98 4.13 14.91 13.16
CA GLU A 98 5.40 14.92 12.46
C GLU A 98 5.96 13.49 12.32
N PRO A 99 6.52 13.12 11.15
CA PRO A 99 7.23 11.85 10.98
C PRO A 99 8.30 11.67 12.06
N GLY A 100 8.39 10.46 12.63
CA GLY A 100 9.38 10.14 13.68
C GLY A 100 9.04 10.64 15.09
N SER A 101 8.00 11.47 15.27
CA SER A 101 7.51 11.82 16.61
C SER A 101 6.78 10.64 17.28
N VAL A 102 6.76 10.60 18.61
CA VAL A 102 5.96 9.61 19.36
C VAL A 102 4.70 10.31 19.87
N PRO A 103 3.47 9.79 19.61
CA PRO A 103 3.13 8.51 19.01
C PRO A 103 2.65 8.64 17.54
N ALA A 104 3.50 9.08 16.61
CA ALA A 104 3.13 9.17 15.20
C ALA A 104 3.01 7.78 14.55
N ARG A 105 2.09 7.68 13.59
CA ARG A 105 1.87 6.49 12.78
C ARG A 105 1.58 6.91 11.34
N ALA A 106 2.32 6.33 10.40
CA ALA A 106 1.97 6.39 8.98
C ALA A 106 0.69 5.59 8.72
N LEU A 107 -0.23 6.22 8.00
CA LEU A 107 -1.41 5.62 7.38
C LEU A 107 -1.30 5.79 5.87
N VAL A 108 -1.79 4.79 5.13
CA VAL A 108 -1.85 4.79 3.66
C VAL A 108 -3.32 4.83 3.24
#